data_AF-A0A3D5R0J8-F1
#
_entry.id   AF-A0A3D5R0J8-F1
#
_cell.length_a   1.000
_cell.length_b   1.000
_cell.length_c   1.000
_cell.angle_alpha   90.00
_cell.angle_beta   90.00
_cell.angle_gamma   90.00
#
_symmetry.space_group_name_H-M   'P 1'
#
loop_
_entity.id
_entity.type
_entity.pdbx_description
1 polymer ?
#
loop_
_entity_poly.entity_id
_entity_poly.type
_entity_poly.pdbx_seq_one_letter_code
_entity_poly.pdbx_strand_id
1 'polypeptide(L)'
;MQKYLIDHRDLLFALFEFLEVDKMNRFQRFENFDRAVYEETIRLAKKIAAQSVFPANVTGHTEGCHYDPQTKSVRLITIGL
;
A
#
# COMPACT_ATOMS: atom_id res chain seq x y z
N MET A 1 -5.10 -15.33 9.97
CA MET A 1 -3.83 -14.58 10.07
C MET A 1 -3.90 -13.31 9.20
N GLN A 2 -4.84 -12.40 9.49
CA GLN A 2 -5.07 -11.14 8.74
C GLN A 2 -4.65 -9.91 9.56
N LYS A 3 -4.18 -10.12 10.80
CA LYS A 3 -4.26 -9.14 11.88
C LYS A 3 -3.10 -8.12 11.92
N TYR A 4 -2.05 -8.28 11.11
CA TYR A 4 -0.86 -7.41 11.18
C TYR A 4 -0.21 -7.23 9.80
N LEU A 5 -0.74 -6.32 8.98
CA LEU A 5 0.00 -5.83 7.81
C LEU A 5 0.95 -4.68 8.17
N ILE A 6 0.53 -3.79 9.07
CA ILE A 6 1.28 -2.59 9.46
C ILE A 6 0.94 -2.22 10.90
N ASP A 7 1.94 -1.99 11.75
CA ASP A 7 1.74 -1.29 13.02
C ASP A 7 1.37 0.17 12.74
N HIS A 8 0.09 0.50 12.89
CA HIS A 8 -0.39 1.85 12.62
C HIS A 8 0.21 2.88 13.56
N ARG A 9 0.38 2.51 14.84
CA ARG A 9 0.83 3.46 15.84
C ARG A 9 2.29 3.84 15.59
N ASP A 10 3.12 2.83 15.33
CA ASP A 10 4.55 3.05 15.05
C ASP A 10 4.76 3.89 13.79
N LEU A 11 3.96 3.64 12.74
CA LEU A 11 3.99 4.46 11.53
C LEU A 11 3.63 5.93 11.80
N LEU A 12 2.55 6.18 12.55
CA LEU A 12 2.15 7.55 12.89
C LEU A 12 3.18 8.24 13.79
N PHE A 13 3.77 7.51 14.74
CA PHE A 13 4.85 8.00 15.58
C PHE A 13 6.04 8.43 14.72
N ALA A 14 6.52 7.56 13.83
CA ALA A 14 7.64 7.86 12.95
C ALA A 14 7.37 9.10 12.08
N LEU A 15 6.17 9.22 11.52
CA LEU A 15 5.82 10.32 10.62
C LEU A 15 5.61 11.65 11.35
N PHE A 16 4.81 11.67 12.42
CA PHE A 16 4.33 12.92 13.03
C PHE A 16 5.07 13.31 14.30
N GLU A 17 5.62 12.35 15.04
CA GLU A 17 6.33 12.64 16.30
C GLU A 17 7.84 12.70 16.08
N PHE A 18 8.40 11.78 15.29
CA PHE A 18 9.84 11.74 15.03
C PHE A 18 10.26 12.63 13.85
N LEU A 19 9.59 12.51 12.71
CA LEU A 19 9.92 13.25 11.48
C LEU A 19 9.15 14.57 11.34
N GLU A 20 8.06 14.75 12.09
CA GLU A 20 7.22 15.94 12.07
C GLU A 20 6.77 16.35 10.65
N VAL A 21 6.38 15.37 9.81
CA VAL A 21 6.10 15.58 8.38
C VAL A 21 4.92 16.52 8.12
N ASP A 22 3.99 16.64 9.08
CA ASP A 22 2.88 17.59 9.05
C ASP A 22 3.36 19.06 9.12
N LYS A 23 4.56 19.32 9.66
CA LYS A 23 5.17 20.66 9.66
C LYS A 23 5.79 21.05 8.32
N MET A 24 5.91 20.12 7.38
CA MET A 24 6.48 20.38 6.05
C MET A 24 5.56 21.26 5.19
N ASN A 25 4.28 21.40 5.55
CA ASN A 25 3.32 22.29 4.90
C ASN A 25 3.73 23.78 4.94
N ARG A 26 4.71 24.16 5.76
CA ARG A 26 5.34 25.49 5.72
C ARG A 26 6.03 25.80 4.39
N PHE A 27 6.39 24.78 3.61
CA PHE A 27 6.97 24.95 2.29
C PHE A 27 5.86 24.91 1.25
N GLN A 28 5.87 25.87 0.32
CA GLN A 28 4.83 26.01 -0.73
C GLN A 28 4.53 24.70 -1.47
N ARG A 29 5.54 23.87 -1.74
CA ARG A 29 5.36 22.57 -2.41
C ARG A 29 4.43 21.62 -1.64
N PHE A 30 4.35 21.77 -0.32
CA PHE A 30 3.62 20.87 0.57
C PHE A 30 2.46 21.56 1.31
N GLU A 31 2.10 22.78 0.93
CA GLU A 31 1.11 23.60 1.66
C GLU A 31 -0.25 22.92 1.86
N ASN A 32 -0.63 22.03 0.95
CA ASN A 32 -1.91 21.31 0.97
C ASN A 32 -1.87 19.97 1.71
N PHE A 33 -0.75 19.61 2.33
CA PHE A 33 -0.61 18.35 3.06
C PHE A 33 -0.57 18.59 4.57
N ASP A 34 -1.74 18.53 5.19
CA ASP A 34 -1.88 18.51 6.64
C ASP A 34 -1.98 17.08 7.18
N ARG A 35 -2.00 16.97 8.52
CA ARG A 35 -2.11 15.68 9.21
C ARG A 35 -3.35 14.88 8.79
N ALA A 36 -4.49 15.53 8.56
CA ALA A 36 -5.73 14.86 8.18
C ALA A 36 -5.61 14.24 6.77
N VAL A 37 -5.00 14.96 5.82
CA VAL A 37 -4.74 14.46 4.47
C VAL A 37 -3.82 13.23 4.52
N TYR A 38 -2.75 13.27 5.31
CA TYR A 38 -1.86 12.13 5.47
C TYR A 38 -2.54 10.92 6.12
N GLU A 39 -3.28 11.12 7.21
CA GLU A 39 -3.97 10.05 7.92
C GLU A 39 -5.03 9.37 7.03
N GLU A 40 -5.81 10.13 6.28
CA GLU A 40 -6.78 9.58 5.32
C GLU A 40 -6.10 8.83 4.17
N THR A 41 -4.98 9.35 3.67
CA THR A 41 -4.19 8.67 2.63
C THR A 41 -3.65 7.33 3.13
N ILE A 42 -3.11 7.29 4.36
CA ILE A 42 -2.62 6.06 5.00
C ILE A 42 -3.78 5.09 5.23
N ARG A 43 -4.94 5.56 5.66
CA ARG A 43 -6.14 4.74 5.86
C ARG A 43 -6.59 4.08 4.57
N LEU A 44 -6.64 4.84 3.47
CA LEU A 44 -7.00 4.32 2.15
C LEU A 44 -5.97 3.29 1.66
N ALA A 45 -4.67 3.61 1.78
CA ALA A 45 -3.60 2.69 1.41
C ALA A 45 -3.69 1.37 2.18
N LYS A 46 -3.99 1.42 3.48
CA LYS A 46 -4.21 0.21 4.30
C LYS A 46 -5.40 -0.62 3.83
N LYS A 47 -6.50 0.04 3.46
CA LYS A 47 -7.68 -0.65 2.91
C LYS A 47 -7.33 -1.38 1.61
N ILE A 48 -6.64 -0.71 0.68
CA ILE A 48 -6.18 -1.32 -0.58
C ILE A 48 -5.21 -2.47 -0.32
N ALA A 49 -4.26 -2.29 0.60
CA ALA A 49 -3.29 -3.32 0.96
C ALA A 49 -3.99 -4.59 1.48
N ALA A 50 -4.98 -4.43 2.37
CA ALA A 50 -5.72 -5.55 2.93
C ALA A 50 -6.67 -6.23 1.92
N GLN A 51 -7.32 -5.44 1.06
CA GLN A 51 -8.37 -5.94 0.16
C GLN A 51 -7.85 -6.47 -1.18
N SER A 52 -6.73 -5.95 -1.67
CA SER A 52 -6.24 -6.26 -3.02
C SER A 52 -4.81 -6.81 -3.01
N VAL A 53 -3.89 -6.13 -2.34
CA VAL A 53 -2.45 -6.50 -2.39
C VAL A 53 -2.17 -7.80 -1.63
N PHE A 54 -2.71 -7.94 -0.42
CA PHE A 54 -2.47 -9.13 0.39
C PHE A 54 -3.07 -10.41 -0.22
N PRO A 55 -4.31 -10.42 -0.74
CA PRO A 55 -4.82 -11.56 -1.50
C PRO A 55 -3.96 -11.90 -2.72
N ALA A 56 -3.54 -10.88 -3.49
CA ALA A 56 -2.69 -11.09 -4.67
C ALA A 56 -1.32 -11.71 -4.31
N ASN A 57 -0.77 -11.41 -3.13
CA ASN A 57 0.49 -12.00 -2.66
C ASN A 57 0.37 -13.53 -2.50
N VAL A 58 -0.73 -14.00 -1.90
CA VAL A 58 -0.96 -15.45 -1.70
C VAL A 58 -1.12 -16.17 -3.04
N THR A 59 -1.96 -15.62 -3.92
CA THR A 59 -2.17 -16.17 -5.27
C THR A 59 -0.88 -16.16 -6.07
N GLY A 60 -0.16 -15.04 -6.09
CA GLY A 60 1.10 -14.90 -6.82
C GLY A 60 2.18 -15.88 -6.33
N HIS A 61 2.25 -16.13 -5.01
CA HIS A 61 3.17 -17.12 -4.45
C HIS A 61 2.81 -18.56 -4.82
N THR A 62 1.52 -18.88 -4.86
CA THR A 62 1.03 -20.26 -5.08
C THR A 62 1.04 -20.63 -6.57
N GLU A 63 0.55 -19.71 -7.41
CA GLU A 63 0.30 -19.94 -8.84
C GLU A 63 1.44 -19.45 -9.73
N GLY A 64 2.14 -18.39 -9.32
CA GLY A 64 3.20 -17.78 -10.12
C GLY A 64 2.74 -17.25 -11.49
N CYS A 65 3.67 -17.20 -12.43
CA CYS A 65 3.45 -16.72 -13.79
C CYS A 65 3.56 -17.87 -14.79
N HIS A 66 2.74 -17.84 -15.85
CA HIS A 66 2.74 -18.88 -16.87
C HIS A 66 3.18 -18.32 -18.22
N TYR A 67 4.21 -18.92 -18.81
CA TYR A 67 4.68 -18.57 -20.15
C TYR A 67 3.96 -19.39 -21.22
N ASP A 68 3.48 -18.70 -22.26
CA ASP A 68 2.88 -19.29 -23.45
C ASP A 68 3.87 -19.19 -24.62
N PRO A 69 4.45 -20.32 -25.09
CA PRO A 69 5.45 -20.32 -26.16
C PRO A 69 4.86 -20.04 -27.55
N GLN A 70 3.55 -20.22 -27.75
CA GLN A 70 2.92 -19.99 -29.05
C GLN A 70 2.74 -18.49 -29.29
N THR A 71 2.22 -17.79 -28.28
CA THR A 71 2.00 -16.34 -28.33
C THR A 71 3.21 -15.54 -27.85
N LYS A 72 4.22 -16.21 -27.27
CA LYS A 72 5.38 -15.59 -26.62
C LYS A 72 4.99 -14.61 -25.52
N SER A 73 3.92 -14.91 -24.77
CA SER A 73 3.38 -14.04 -23.72
C SER A 73 3.46 -14.66 -22.34
N VAL A 74 3.55 -13.84 -21.29
CA VAL A 74 3.41 -14.28 -19.90
C VAL A 74 2.02 -13.89 -19.39
N ARG A 75 1.34 -14.83 -18.75
CA ARG A 75 0.02 -14.61 -18.14
C ARG A 75 0.08 -14.82 -16.63
N LEU A 76 -0.69 -13.98 -15.94
CA LEU A 76 -1.04 -14.18 -14.54
C LEU A 76 -2.37 -14.93 -14.49
N ILE A 77 -2.58 -15.78 -13.48
CA ILE A 77 -3.89 -16.36 -13.22
C ILE A 77 -4.73 -15.28 -12.57
N THR A 78 -5.62 -14.66 -13.35
CA THR A 78 -6.52 -13.62 -12.87
C THR A 78 -7.68 -14.28 -12.11
N ILE A 79 -7.59 -14.33 -10.77
CA ILE A 79 -8.75 -14.60 -9.93
C ILE A 79 -9.42 -13.24 -9.68
N GLY A 80 -10.69 -13.12 -10.05
CA GLY A 80 -11.42 -11.84 -10.11
C GLY A 80 -11.20 -10.93 -8.91
N LEU A 81 -10.81 -9.69 -9.19
CA LEU A 81 -10.86 -8.55 -8.26
C LEU A 81 -12.31 -8.15 -7.96
#